data_AF-A0AB37KVV8-F1
#
_entry.id   AF-A0AB37KVV8-F1
#
_cell.length_a   1.000
_cell.length_b   1.000
_cell.length_c   1.000
_cell.angle_alpha   90.00
_cell.angle_beta   90.00
_cell.angle_gamma   90.00
#
_symmetry.space_group_name_H-M   'P 1'
#
loop_
_entity.id
_entity.type
_entity.pdbx_description
1 polymer ?
#
loop_
_entity_poly.entity_id
_entity_poly.type
_entity_poly.pdbx_seq_one_letter_code
_entity_poly.pdbx_strand_id
1 'polypeptide(L)' 'MYAEAISQALYDIGMVDSVQDFYDYLVSSGNSMKLMCGTFTFKGDETYDEMITIMRDGR' A
#
# COMPACT_ATOMS: atom_id res chain seq x y z
N MET A 1 -3.00 -5.90 -11.38
CA MET A 1 -4.02 -4.84 -11.51
C MET A 1 -4.27 -4.10 -10.21
N TYR A 2 -4.72 -4.72 -9.11
CA TYR A 2 -4.99 -3.97 -7.86
C TYR A 2 -3.73 -3.42 -7.16
N ALA A 3 -2.67 -4.21 -7.01
CA ALA A 3 -1.45 -3.77 -6.33
C ALA A 3 -0.75 -2.60 -7.05
N GLU A 4 -0.75 -2.59 -8.37
CA GLU A 4 -0.16 -1.52 -9.19
C GLU A 4 -0.93 -0.20 -9.03
N ALA A 5 -2.27 -0.24 -9.08
CA ALA A 5 -3.11 0.93 -8.86
C ALA A 5 -2.95 1.52 -7.45
N ILE A 6 -2.83 0.66 -6.43
CA ILE A 6 -2.58 1.08 -5.04
C ILE A 6 -1.19 1.71 -4.91
N SER A 7 -0.17 1.10 -5.54
CA SER A 7 1.20 1.62 -5.53
C SER A 7 1.27 3.00 -6.18
N GLN A 8 0.58 3.19 -7.30
CA GLN A 8 0.49 4.48 -7.97
C GLN A 8 -0.24 5.52 -7.10
N ALA A 9 -1.38 5.16 -6.51
CA ALA A 9 -2.14 6.08 -5.66
C ALA A 9 -1.33 6.55 -4.43
N LEU A 10 -0.55 5.66 -3.81
CA LEU A 10 0.32 5.99 -2.68
C LEU A 10 1.51 6.87 -3.11
N TYR A 11 2.05 6.65 -4.32
CA TYR A 11 3.11 7.48 -4.87
C TYR A 11 2.62 8.90 -5.17
N ASP A 12 1.44 9.02 -5.76
CA ASP A 12 0.85 10.32 -6.14
C ASP A 12 0.59 11.23 -4.93
N ILE A 13 0.36 10.65 -3.74
CA ILE A 13 0.18 11.39 -2.48
C ILE A 13 1.48 11.52 -1.66
N GLY A 14 2.62 11.01 -2.16
CA GLY A 14 3.93 11.09 -1.52
C GLY A 14 4.11 10.15 -0.32
N MET A 15 3.32 9.09 -0.20
CA MET A 15 3.47 8.08 0.86
C MET A 15 4.52 7.03 0.54
N VAL A 16 4.89 6.86 -0.73
CA VAL A 16 5.98 5.97 -1.16
C VAL A 16 6.88 6.68 -2.15
N ASP A 17 8.18 6.43 -2.09
CA ASP A 17 9.18 7.07 -2.95
C ASP A 17 9.26 6.44 -4.36
N SER A 18 8.80 5.19 -4.50
CA SER A 18 8.87 4.42 -5.74
C SER A 18 7.68 3.47 -5.85
N VAL A 19 6.94 3.61 -6.96
CA VAL A 19 5.82 2.70 -7.30
C VAL A 19 6.33 1.26 -7.41
N GLN A 20 7.48 1.07 -8.05
CA GLN A 20 8.03 -0.26 -8.32
C GLN A 20 8.47 -0.96 -7.03
N ASP A 21 9.14 -0.25 -6.13
CA ASP A 21 9.65 -0.84 -4.89
C ASP A 21 8.50 -1.29 -3.98
N PHE A 22 7.45 -0.47 -3.87
CA PHE A 22 6.27 -0.82 -3.09
C PHE A 22 5.47 -1.97 -3.73
N TYR A 23 5.35 -1.97 -5.06
CA TYR A 23 4.73 -3.08 -5.79
C TYR A 23 5.47 -4.40 -5.58
N ASP A 24 6.79 -4.42 -5.73
CA ASP A 24 7.62 -5.60 -5.55
C ASP A 24 7.56 -6.11 -4.11
N TYR A 25 7.48 -5.19 -3.14
CA TYR A 25 7.24 -5.52 -1.74
C TYR A 25 5.88 -6.19 -1.53
N LEU A 26 4.79 -5.64 -2.06
CA LEU A 26 3.45 -6.21 -1.97
C LEU A 26 3.34 -7.61 -2.59
N VAL A 27 4.03 -7.83 -3.70
CA VAL A 27 4.10 -9.13 -4.39
C VAL A 27 4.91 -10.11 -3.55
N SER A 28 6.08 -9.71 -3.08
CA SER A 28 6.98 -10.55 -2.28
C SER A 28 6.37 -10.93 -0.92
N SER A 29 5.60 -10.04 -0.31
CA SER A 29 4.93 -10.28 0.97
C SER A 29 3.65 -11.12 0.84
N GLY A 30 3.22 -11.44 -0.38
CA GLY A 30 1.96 -12.16 -0.64
C GLY A 30 0.70 -11.39 -0.23
N ASN A 31 0.80 -10.06 -0.05
CA ASN A 31 -0.32 -9.20 0.38
C ASN A 31 -1.05 -8.53 -0.80
N SER A 32 -0.51 -8.63 -2.01
CA SER A 32 -1.04 -8.01 -3.23
C SER A 32 -2.52 -8.30 -3.54
N MET A 33 -3.09 -9.41 -3.04
CA MET A 33 -4.50 -9.79 -3.22
C MET A 33 -5.37 -9.63 -1.98
N LYS A 34 -4.80 -9.20 -0.84
CA LYS A 34 -5.49 -9.14 0.46
C LYS A 34 -5.87 -7.72 0.90
N LEU A 35 -5.55 -6.72 0.09
CA LEU A 35 -5.84 -5.32 0.39
C LEU A 35 -7.30 -5.02 0.06
N MET A 36 -8.01 -4.40 1.00
CA MET A 36 -9.38 -3.96 0.77
C MET A 36 -9.39 -2.67 -0.05
N CYS A 37 -10.42 -2.50 -0.88
CA CYS A 37 -10.70 -1.22 -1.52
C CYS A 37 -11.44 -0.33 -0.52
N GLY A 38 -10.92 0.87 -0.25
CA GLY A 38 -11.53 1.79 0.71
C GLY A 38 -10.74 3.09 0.86
N THR A 39 -11.27 3.97 1.71
CA THR A 39 -10.55 5.17 2.15
C THR A 39 -9.77 4.81 3.41
N PHE A 40 -8.46 5.01 3.37
CA PHE A 40 -7.57 4.78 4.50
C PHE A 40 -6.93 6.10 4.92
N THR A 41 -6.64 6.24 6.20
CA THR A 41 -5.91 7.40 6.72
C THR A 41 -4.54 6.96 7.19
N PHE A 42 -3.51 7.64 6.67
CA PHE A 42 -2.12 7.47 7.10
C PHE A 42 -1.66 8.74 7.82
N LYS A 43 -0.80 8.56 8.82
CA LYS A 43 -0.16 9.62 9.61
C LYS A 43 1.05 10.21 8.90
N GLY A 44 1.64 9.47 7.94
CA GLY A 44 2.78 9.88 7.12
C GLY A 44 4.13 9.39 7.64
N ASP A 45 4.16 8.68 8.78
CA ASP A 45 5.35 8.04 9.34
C ASP A 45 5.24 6.50 9.37
N GLU A 46 4.17 5.93 8.79
CA GLU A 46 3.98 4.49 8.73
C GLU A 46 5.05 3.79 7.91
N THR A 47 5.49 2.64 8.42
CA THR A 47 6.23 1.65 7.65
C THR A 47 5.32 0.93 6.65
N TYR A 48 5.90 0.31 5.62
CA TYR A 48 5.13 -0.46 4.63
C TYR A 48 4.28 -1.57 5.28
N ASP A 49 4.78 -2.23 6.33
CA ASP A 49 4.02 -3.25 7.07
C ASP A 49 2.80 -2.66 7.79
N GLU A 50 2.92 -1.47 8.37
CA GLU A 50 1.82 -0.76 9.03
C GLU A 50 0.78 -0.33 8.00
N MET A 51 1.21 0.26 6.88
CA MET A 51 0.31 0.63 5.78
C MET A 51 -0.49 -0.57 5.25
N ILE A 52 0.17 -1.71 5.06
CA ILE A 52 -0.49 -2.95 4.62
C ILE A 52 -1.47 -3.47 5.67
N THR A 53 -1.11 -3.40 6.95
CA THR A 53 -2.00 -3.82 8.05
C THR A 53 -3.26 -2.95 8.08
N ILE A 54 -3.13 -1.63 7.94
CA ILE A 54 -4.26 -0.69 7.83
C ILE A 54 -5.15 -1.06 6.65
N MET A 55 -4.57 -1.26 5.47
CA MET A 55 -5.30 -1.58 4.23
C MET A 55 -5.94 -2.98 4.25
N ARG A 56 -5.37 -3.93 4.99
CA ARG A 56 -5.91 -5.28 5.16
C ARG A 56 -7.04 -5.32 6.19
N ASP A 57 -6.88 -4.60 7.30
CA ASP A 57 -7.80 -4.68 8.44
C ASP A 57 -8.92 -3.62 8.36
N GLY A 58 -8.84 -2.67 7.43
CA GLY A 58 -9.91 -1.70 7.18
C GLY A 58 -9.96 -0.56 8.20
N ARG A 59 -8.82 -0.20 8.80
CA ARG A 59 -8.75 0.74 9.92
C ARG A 59 -8.41 2.16 9.50
#